data_AF-A0A9N9EDL3-F1
#
_entry.id   AF-A0A9N9EDL3-F1
#
_cell.length_a   1.000
_cell.length_b   1.000
_cell.length_c   1.000
_cell.angle_alpha   90.00
_cell.angle_beta   90.00
_cell.angle_gamma   90.00
#
_symmetry.space_group_name_H-M   'P 1'
#
loop_
_entity.id
_entity.type
_entity.pdbx_description
1 polymer ?
#
loop_
_entity_poly.entity_id
_entity_poly.type
_entity_poly.pdbx_seq_one_letter_code
_entity_poly.pdbx_strand_id
1 'polypeptide(L)'
;MRNYYMQEKVDLLEKDPIKVLACGHTYHKSCYTNNGFKCMHCLSFLRDGIDEQVQSLLERLQRFNEEQQAEVEDPENNIPCDDDDESESVKYMAFTLEEALRKFQQQ
;
A
#
# COMPACT_ATOMS: atom_id res chain seq x y z
N MET A 1 28.52 38.30 22.06
CA MET A 1 28.63 36.88 21.64
C MET A 1 27.32 36.07 21.72
N ARG A 2 26.16 36.63 22.13
CA ARG A 2 24.86 35.91 22.07
C ARG A 2 24.10 36.05 20.74
N ASN A 3 24.53 36.94 19.84
CA ASN A 3 23.81 37.20 18.58
C ASN A 3 24.24 36.30 17.41
N TYR A 4 25.47 35.77 17.43
CA TYR A 4 25.95 34.86 16.37
C TYR A 4 25.23 33.49 16.41
N TYR A 5 24.99 32.95 17.60
CA TYR A 5 24.30 31.66 17.78
C TYR A 5 22.81 31.67 17.39
N MET A 6 22.16 32.84 17.40
CA MET A 6 20.78 32.96 16.91
C MET A 6 20.73 33.19 15.39
N GLN A 7 21.78 33.74 14.79
CA GLN A 7 21.87 33.92 13.33
C GLN A 7 22.11 32.60 12.60
N GLU A 8 23.00 31.74 13.11
CA GLU A 8 23.22 30.38 12.53
C GLU A 8 21.96 29.50 12.58
N LYS A 9 21.09 29.69 13.57
CA LYS A 9 19.82 28.95 13.69
C LYS A 9 18.75 29.44 12.72
N VAL A 10 18.79 30.72 12.33
CA VAL A 10 17.87 31.32 11.36
C VAL A 10 18.30 30.97 9.93
N ASP A 11 19.61 30.90 9.65
CA ASP A 11 20.15 30.53 8.33
C ASP A 11 19.96 29.05 7.95
N LEU A 12 19.74 28.15 8.93
CA LEU A 12 19.47 26.73 8.68
C LEU A 12 18.01 26.43 8.31
N LEU A 13 17.08 27.34 8.61
CA LEU A 13 15.66 27.19 8.31
C LEU A 13 15.27 27.72 6.91
N GLU A 14 16.11 28.55 6.28
CA GLU A 14 15.83 29.17 4.98
C GLU A 14 16.44 28.43 3.75
N LYS A 15 17.16 27.32 3.95
CA LYS A 15 17.94 26.67 2.88
C LYS A 15 17.53 25.24 2.53
N ASP A 16 16.24 24.92 2.58
CA ASP A 16 15.77 23.65 2.03
C ASP A 16 15.14 23.84 0.63
N PRO A 17 15.92 23.63 -0.46
CA PRO A 17 15.46 23.94 -1.80
C PRO A 17 14.28 23.05 -2.18
N ILE A 18 13.32 23.63 -2.90
CA ILE A 18 12.22 22.87 -3.49
C ILE A 18 12.73 22.08 -4.70
N LYS A 19 12.39 20.80 -4.74
CA LYS A 19 12.59 19.90 -5.87
C LYS A 19 11.25 19.57 -6.50
N VAL A 20 11.17 19.71 -7.82
CA VAL A 20 10.07 19.21 -8.64
C VAL A 20 10.46 17.82 -9.16
N LEU A 21 9.61 16.83 -8.93
CA LEU A 21 9.81 15.46 -9.42
C LEU A 21 9.25 15.29 -10.84
N ALA A 22 9.67 14.24 -11.54
CA ALA A 22 9.16 13.94 -12.88
C ALA A 22 7.64 13.67 -12.91
N CYS A 23 7.07 13.20 -11.79
CA CYS A 23 5.62 13.05 -11.61
C CYS A 23 4.88 14.38 -11.34
N GLY A 24 5.57 15.52 -11.38
CA GLY A 24 4.99 16.85 -11.17
C GLY A 24 4.85 17.28 -9.72
N HIS A 25 4.95 16.36 -8.74
CA HIS A 25 4.88 16.71 -7.32
C HIS A 25 6.14 17.42 -6.82
N THR A 26 5.96 18.33 -5.89
CA THR A 26 7.02 19.14 -5.30
C THR A 26 7.28 18.76 -3.85
N TYR A 27 8.54 18.85 -3.44
CA TYR A 27 8.96 18.59 -2.06
C TYR A 27 10.12 19.52 -1.71
N HIS A 28 10.27 19.86 -0.43
CA HIS A 28 11.60 20.29 0.02
C HIS A 28 12.59 19.14 -0.17
N LYS A 29 13.85 19.46 -0.49
CA LYS A 29 14.88 18.45 -0.75
C LYS A 29 15.11 17.54 0.47
N SER A 30 15.06 18.07 1.68
CA SER A 30 15.15 17.24 2.89
C SER A 30 13.95 16.32 3.03
N CYS A 31 12.73 16.80 2.82
CA CYS A 31 11.51 15.99 2.85
C CYS A 31 11.56 14.84 1.83
N TYR A 32 12.01 15.14 0.60
CA TYR A 32 12.16 14.12 -0.44
C TYR A 32 13.19 13.04 -0.05
N THR A 33 14.29 13.46 0.57
CA THR A 33 15.33 12.54 1.07
C THR A 33 14.81 11.70 2.23
N ASN A 34 14.10 12.31 3.18
CA ASN A 34 13.51 11.64 4.34
C ASN A 34 12.45 10.61 3.91
N ASN A 35 11.77 10.84 2.78
CA ASN A 35 10.85 9.89 2.17
C ASN A 35 11.56 8.78 1.37
N GLY A 36 12.89 8.62 1.50
CA GLY A 36 13.67 7.62 0.77
C GLY A 36 13.68 7.85 -0.74
N PHE A 37 13.62 9.11 -1.18
CA PHE A 37 13.53 9.51 -2.59
C PHE A 37 12.26 9.00 -3.30
N LYS A 38 11.20 8.70 -2.53
CA LYS A 38 9.90 8.28 -3.07
C LYS A 38 8.91 9.44 -3.07
N CYS A 39 8.04 9.47 -4.08
CA CYS A 39 6.92 10.39 -4.12
C CYS A 39 5.74 9.79 -3.35
N MET A 40 5.47 10.31 -2.15
CA MET A 40 4.40 9.81 -1.29
C MET A 40 3.01 10.04 -1.86
N HIS A 41 2.82 11.07 -2.70
CA HIS A 41 1.53 11.28 -3.39
C HIS A 41 1.26 10.18 -4.42
N CYS A 42 2.23 9.85 -5.27
CA CYS A 42 2.10 8.77 -6.25
C CYS A 42 1.95 7.41 -5.57
N LEU A 43 2.72 7.16 -4.50
CA LEU A 43 2.59 5.90 -3.77
C LEU A 43 1.22 5.74 -3.12
N SER A 44 0.68 6.80 -2.52
CA SER A 44 -0.67 6.76 -1.98
C SER A 44 -1.70 6.53 -3.08
N PHE A 45 -1.61 7.25 -4.20
CA PHE A 45 -2.50 7.05 -5.33
C PHE A 45 -2.48 5.60 -5.85
N LEU A 46 -1.29 5.01 -6.00
CA LEU A 46 -1.15 3.62 -6.45
C LEU A 46 -1.73 2.64 -5.43
N ARG A 47 -1.43 2.83 -4.13
CA ARG A 47 -1.98 1.99 -3.06
C ARG A 47 -3.50 2.06 -3.04
N ASP A 48 -4.06 3.26 -3.05
CA ASP A 48 -5.50 3.48 -2.95
C ASP A 48 -6.22 2.87 -4.17
N GLY A 49 -5.62 2.99 -5.37
CA GLY A 49 -6.14 2.34 -6.58
C GLY A 49 -6.05 0.80 -6.54
N ILE A 50 -4.97 0.24 -5.99
CA ILE A 50 -4.87 -1.22 -5.77
C ILE A 50 -5.95 -1.67 -4.79
N ASP A 51 -6.10 -0.98 -3.65
CA ASP A 51 -7.07 -1.33 -2.62
C ASP A 51 -8.51 -1.27 -3.16
N GLU A 52 -8.85 -0.25 -3.99
CA GLU A 52 -10.16 -0.15 -4.65
C GLU A 52 -10.43 -1.34 -5.58
N GLN A 53 -9.45 -1.74 -6.40
CA GLN A 53 -9.61 -2.88 -7.31
C GLN A 53 -9.70 -4.20 -6.56
N VAL A 54 -8.91 -4.39 -5.50
CA VAL A 54 -8.98 -5.57 -4.64
C VAL A 54 -10.35 -5.65 -3.98
N GLN A 55 -10.84 -4.56 -3.42
CA GLN A 55 -12.15 -4.51 -2.78
C GLN A 55 -13.27 -4.86 -3.78
N SER A 56 -13.25 -4.28 -4.98
CA SER A 56 -14.22 -4.60 -6.03
C SER A 56 -14.18 -6.08 -6.44
N LEU A 57 -13.00 -6.68 -6.52
CA LEU A 57 -12.85 -8.09 -6.81
C LEU A 57 -13.39 -8.97 -5.67
N LEU A 58 -13.09 -8.64 -4.42
CA LEU A 58 -13.59 -9.35 -3.25
C LEU A 58 -15.13 -9.34 -3.19
N GLU A 59 -15.75 -8.18 -3.44
CA GLU A 59 -17.21 -8.05 -3.49
C GLU A 59 -17.83 -8.93 -4.58
N ARG A 60 -17.19 -9.00 -5.76
CA ARG A 60 -17.66 -9.85 -6.87
C ARG A 60 -17.51 -11.34 -6.54
N LEU A 61 -16.41 -11.75 -5.91
CA LEU A 61 -16.19 -13.13 -5.47
C LEU A 61 -17.20 -13.52 -4.39
N GLN A 62 -17.49 -12.63 -3.43
CA GLN A 62 -18.52 -12.85 -2.40
C GLN A 62 -19.89 -13.05 -3.05
N ARG A 63 -20.30 -12.16 -3.95
CA ARG A 63 -21.58 -12.29 -4.65
C ARG A 63 -21.68 -13.58 -5.47
N PHE A 64 -20.60 -13.97 -6.15
CA PHE A 64 -20.57 -15.25 -6.88
C PHE A 64 -20.72 -16.45 -5.94
N ASN A 65 -20.08 -16.42 -4.78
CA ASN A 65 -20.23 -17.48 -3.79
C ASN A 65 -21.66 -17.53 -3.21
N GLU A 66 -22.30 -16.39 -2.96
CA GLU A 66 -23.70 -16.31 -2.52
C GLU A 66 -24.66 -16.86 -3.59
N GLU A 67 -24.40 -16.55 -4.86
CA GLU A 67 -25.15 -17.07 -6.01
C GLU A 67 -24.97 -18.59 -6.18
N GLN A 68 -23.77 -19.13 -5.93
CA GLN A 68 -23.50 -20.58 -6.01
C GLN A 68 -23.97 -21.38 -4.78
N GLN A 69 -23.90 -20.81 -3.57
CA GLN A 69 -24.42 -21.44 -2.35
C GLN A 69 -25.94 -21.60 -2.36
N ALA A 70 -26.65 -20.82 -3.18
CA ALA A 70 -28.07 -21.04 -3.45
C ALA A 70 -28.34 -22.31 -4.27
N GLU A 71 -27.33 -22.89 -4.93
CA GLU A 71 -27.51 -23.98 -5.89
C GLU A 71 -26.81 -25.31 -5.52
N VAL A 72 -25.87 -25.38 -4.57
CA VAL A 72 -25.15 -26.65 -4.30
C VAL A 72 -24.77 -26.86 -2.82
N GLU A 73 -25.33 -27.91 -2.19
CA GLU A 73 -24.81 -28.54 -0.96
C GLU A 73 -23.81 -29.68 -1.32
N ASP A 74 -22.85 -29.94 -0.42
CA ASP A 74 -21.89 -31.09 -0.29
C ASP A 74 -20.40 -30.86 -0.71
N PRO A 75 -19.37 -31.44 -0.01
CA PRO A 75 -18.16 -30.71 0.39
C PRO A 75 -16.81 -31.36 0.00
N GLU A 76 -15.74 -30.67 0.40
CA GLU A 76 -14.35 -31.11 0.64
C GLU A 76 -13.41 -31.49 -0.54
N ASN A 77 -12.28 -30.77 -0.65
CA ASN A 77 -10.98 -31.36 -0.29
C ASN A 77 -9.84 -30.33 -0.05
N ASN A 78 -9.03 -30.59 0.98
CA ASN A 78 -7.87 -29.82 1.43
C ASN A 78 -6.57 -30.24 0.72
N ILE A 79 -5.72 -29.28 0.31
CA ILE A 79 -4.28 -29.48 0.16
C ILE A 79 -3.54 -28.19 0.58
N PRO A 80 -2.64 -28.22 1.58
CA PRO A 80 -1.81 -27.06 1.93
C PRO A 80 -0.46 -27.12 1.22
N CYS A 81 -0.02 -25.98 0.68
CA CYS A 81 1.38 -25.75 0.30
C CYS A 81 1.88 -24.53 1.08
N ASP A 82 2.89 -24.81 1.89
CA ASP A 82 3.61 -23.92 2.79
C ASP A 82 4.79 -23.29 2.03
N ASP A 83 4.93 -21.97 2.07
CA ASP A 83 6.18 -21.28 1.76
C ASP A 83 6.23 -20.00 2.61
N ASP A 84 6.97 -20.12 3.70
CA ASP A 84 7.29 -19.09 4.69
C ASP A 84 8.46 -18.23 4.17
N ASP A 85 8.20 -16.95 3.90
CA ASP A 85 9.25 -15.93 3.76
C ASP A 85 8.82 -14.68 4.53
N GLU A 86 9.27 -14.59 5.79
CA GLU A 86 9.06 -13.45 6.67
C GLU A 86 9.69 -12.18 6.09
N SER A 87 8.84 -11.30 5.55
CA SER A 87 9.12 -9.87 5.51
C SER A 87 7.97 -9.11 6.16
N GLU A 88 8.34 -8.13 6.99
CA GLU A 88 7.49 -7.38 7.90
C GLU A 88 6.14 -6.99 7.25
N SER A 89 5.07 -7.66 7.68
CA SER A 89 3.74 -7.62 7.08
C SER A 89 3.13 -6.22 7.26
N VAL A 90 3.30 -5.36 6.27
CA VAL A 90 2.31 -4.33 5.99
C VAL A 90 1.05 -5.08 5.55
N LYS A 91 -0.01 -5.02 6.36
CA LYS A 91 -1.27 -5.73 6.13
C LYS A 91 -2.02 -5.10 4.94
N TYR A 92 -1.50 -5.30 3.74
CA TYR A 92 -2.16 -4.94 2.50
C TYR A 92 -3.36 -5.86 2.27
N MET A 93 -4.36 -5.37 1.54
CA MET A 93 -5.52 -6.19 1.13
C MET A 93 -5.14 -7.39 0.26
N ALA A 94 -3.88 -7.46 -0.19
CA ALA A 94 -3.29 -8.59 -0.91
C ALA A 94 -3.51 -9.93 -0.19
N PHE A 95 -3.29 -10.01 1.13
CA PHE A 95 -3.47 -11.28 1.87
C PHE A 95 -4.93 -11.75 1.86
N THR A 96 -5.88 -10.83 1.98
CA THR A 96 -7.31 -11.14 1.92
C THR A 96 -7.72 -11.54 0.52
N LEU A 97 -7.16 -10.91 -0.51
CA LEU A 97 -7.39 -11.31 -1.90
C LEU A 97 -6.84 -12.72 -2.17
N GLU A 98 -5.62 -13.02 -1.75
CA GLU A 98 -5.02 -14.35 -1.92
C GLU A 98 -5.87 -15.43 -1.24
N GLU A 99 -6.37 -15.18 -0.04
CA GLU A 99 -7.27 -16.09 0.65
C GLU A 99 -8.60 -16.29 -0.12
N ALA A 100 -9.18 -15.21 -0.65
CA ALA A 100 -10.41 -15.29 -1.44
C ALA A 100 -10.21 -16.06 -2.76
N LEU A 101 -9.07 -15.86 -3.43
CA LEU A 101 -8.72 -16.58 -4.66
C LEU A 101 -8.50 -18.07 -4.40
N ARG A 102 -7.82 -18.44 -3.31
CA ARG A 102 -7.67 -19.86 -2.92
C ARG A 102 -9.02 -20.53 -2.69
N LYS A 103 -9.96 -19.86 -1.99
CA LYS A 103 -11.31 -20.38 -1.76
C LYS A 103 -12.10 -20.54 -3.06
N PHE A 104 -11.99 -19.58 -3.98
CA PHE A 104 -12.67 -19.64 -5.27
C PHE A 104 -12.18 -20.80 -6.15
N GLN A 105 -10.88 -21.11 -6.11
CA GLN A 105 -10.31 -22.24 -6.87
C GLN A 105 -10.70 -23.62 -6.34
N GLN A 106 -11.19 -23.70 -5.10
CA GLN A 106 -11.61 -24.95 -4.44
C GLN A 106 -13.10 -25.26 -4.62
N GLN A 107 -13.86 -24.38 -5.28
CA GLN A 107 -15.27 -24.55 -5.66
C GLN A 107 -15.37 -25.15 -7.06
#